data_AF-A0A970IEF9-F1
#
_entry.id   AF-A0A970IEF9-F1
#
_cell.length_a   1.000
_cell.length_b   1.000
_cell.length_c   1.000
_cell.angle_alpha   90.00
_cell.angle_beta   90.00
_cell.angle_gamma   90.00
#
_symmetry.space_group_name_H-M   'P 1'
#
loop_
_entity.id
_entity.type
_entity.pdbx_description
1 polymer ?
#
loop_
_entity_poly.entity_id
_entity_poly.type
_entity_poly.pdbx_seq_one_letter_code
_entity_poly.pdbx_strand_id
1 'polypeptide(L)'
;MIKICGFAVLVLILNAMIGNLISHKRGYDTGKKFAFLNSVMFYNSGNIGVPLVTLVFSSDPYIIEGSTPYLDLAVAIQITVLVVQNITTNTFGFFNAGRAKLHWKNSIKKIFSMPVIYAIPSALILKLLPYDLTEIPIWKGLEYIRSGLISLALITLGVQLSRTNFQFGSKDAYIASFIRLLGGPTIAFILIKIMGFSGIIAQVLMISTSVPTSVNTALIAVEYNNHPDYASQTVLITTIFSAITLSSVIYLARIIFPVV
;
A
#
# COMPACT_ATOMS: atom_id res chain seq x y z
N MET A 1 14.68 -7.32 5.84
CA MET A 1 13.35 -7.72 5.29
C MET A 1 12.37 -8.19 6.36
N ILE A 2 12.69 -9.15 7.25
CA ILE A 2 11.74 -9.62 8.29
C ILE A 2 11.19 -8.48 9.18
N LYS A 3 12.06 -7.58 9.67
CA LYS A 3 11.61 -6.41 10.46
C LYS A 3 10.65 -5.49 9.68
N ILE A 4 10.81 -5.37 8.36
CA ILE A 4 9.94 -4.56 7.49
C ILE A 4 8.57 -5.22 7.35
N CYS A 5 8.52 -6.56 7.21
CA CYS A 5 7.25 -7.29 7.26
C CYS A 5 6.53 -7.06 8.60
N GLY A 6 7.27 -7.18 9.72
CA GLY A 6 6.73 -6.90 11.05
C GLY A 6 6.17 -5.48 11.17
N PHE A 7 6.90 -4.48 10.67
CA PHE A 7 6.43 -3.09 10.58
C PHE A 7 5.12 -2.97 9.80
N ALA A 8 5.05 -3.55 8.59
CA ALA A 8 3.86 -3.46 7.75
C ALA A 8 2.63 -4.13 8.40
N VAL A 9 2.83 -5.25 9.09
CA VAL A 9 1.77 -5.92 9.87
C VAL A 9 1.32 -5.06 11.05
N LEU A 10 2.25 -4.45 11.79
CA LEU A 10 1.90 -3.55 12.91
C LEU A 10 1.12 -2.32 12.44
N VAL A 11 1.50 -1.72 11.31
CA VAL A 11 0.74 -0.62 10.68
C VAL A 11 -0.69 -1.06 10.37
N LEU A 12 -0.87 -2.26 9.81
CA LEU A 12 -2.20 -2.82 9.53
C LEU A 12 -3.03 -3.02 10.81
N ILE A 13 -2.43 -3.58 11.86
CA ILE A 13 -3.09 -3.82 13.15
C ILE A 13 -3.52 -2.49 13.78
N LEU A 14 -2.62 -1.51 13.86
CA LEU A 14 -2.91 -0.21 14.45
C LEU A 14 -4.01 0.54 13.66
N ASN A 15 -3.95 0.49 12.33
CA ASN A 15 -5.01 1.03 11.48
C ASN A 15 -6.35 0.31 11.69
N ALA A 16 -6.34 -1.02 11.86
CA ALA A 16 -7.54 -1.78 12.17
C ALA A 16 -8.12 -1.42 13.55
N MET A 17 -7.26 -1.21 14.55
CA MET A 17 -7.68 -0.79 15.89
C MET A 17 -8.31 0.59 15.87
N ILE A 18 -7.66 1.57 15.23
CA ILE A 18 -8.19 2.93 15.08
C ILE A 18 -9.51 2.90 14.29
N GLY A 19 -9.56 2.13 13.20
CA GLY A 19 -10.76 2.00 12.39
C GLY A 19 -11.93 1.36 13.15
N ASN A 20 -11.65 0.36 13.98
CA ASN A 20 -12.67 -0.27 14.84
C ASN A 20 -13.17 0.69 15.92
N LEU A 21 -12.28 1.44 16.57
CA LEU A 21 -12.64 2.41 17.59
C LEU A 21 -13.56 3.51 17.01
N ILE A 22 -13.19 4.04 15.85
CA ILE A 22 -13.95 5.12 15.21
C ILE A 22 -15.28 4.62 14.66
N SER A 23 -15.30 3.45 14.02
CA SER A 23 -16.56 2.85 13.55
C SER A 23 -17.54 2.55 14.68
N HIS A 24 -17.03 2.10 15.84
CA HIS A 24 -17.86 1.91 17.03
C HIS A 24 -18.40 3.23 17.58
N LYS A 25 -17.56 4.25 17.74
CA LYS A 25 -17.99 5.59 18.21
C LYS A 25 -19.00 6.26 17.27
N ARG A 26 -18.94 5.96 15.97
CA ARG A 26 -19.85 6.50 14.96
C ARG A 26 -21.12 5.67 14.76
N GLY A 27 -21.22 4.50 15.42
CA GLY A 27 -22.39 3.63 15.32
C GLY A 27 -22.62 3.05 13.92
N TYR A 28 -21.55 2.75 13.17
CA TYR A 28 -21.70 2.17 11.83
C TYR A 28 -22.32 0.77 11.88
N ASP A 29 -23.19 0.47 10.91
CA ASP A 29 -23.66 -0.90 10.67
C ASP A 29 -22.49 -1.81 10.25
N THR A 30 -22.74 -3.12 10.27
CA THR A 30 -21.70 -4.13 9.96
C THR A 30 -21.07 -3.93 8.59
N GLY A 31 -21.86 -3.60 7.57
CA GLY A 31 -21.35 -3.37 6.21
C GLY A 31 -20.47 -2.14 6.15
N LYS A 32 -20.97 -1.01 6.63
CA LYS A 32 -20.24 0.27 6.65
C LYS A 32 -18.98 0.18 7.49
N LYS A 33 -19.01 -0.50 8.64
CA LYS A 33 -17.84 -0.76 9.49
C LYS A 33 -16.73 -1.44 8.72
N PHE A 34 -17.03 -2.52 7.99
CA PHE A 34 -16.01 -3.26 7.24
C PHE A 34 -15.55 -2.53 5.97
N ALA A 35 -16.43 -1.77 5.32
CA ALA A 35 -16.04 -0.87 4.24
C ALA A 35 -15.06 0.20 4.76
N PHE A 36 -15.37 0.82 5.91
CA PHE A 36 -14.52 1.81 6.58
C PHE A 36 -13.17 1.23 6.99
N LEU A 37 -13.17 0.06 7.64
CA LEU A 37 -11.95 -0.66 8.00
C LEU A 37 -11.08 -0.94 6.79
N ASN A 38 -11.65 -1.43 5.69
CA ASN A 38 -10.90 -1.68 4.47
C ASN A 38 -10.28 -0.39 3.91
N SER A 39 -11.02 0.72 3.89
CA SER A 39 -10.51 2.00 3.40
C SER A 39 -9.37 2.56 4.24
N VAL A 40 -9.38 2.30 5.54
CA VAL A 40 -8.30 2.69 6.45
C VAL A 40 -7.14 1.69 6.32
N MET A 41 -7.36 0.40 6.52
CA MET A 41 -6.26 -0.59 6.58
C MET A 41 -5.46 -0.70 5.28
N PHE A 42 -6.13 -0.72 4.13
CA PHE A 42 -5.50 -1.03 2.85
C PHE A 42 -5.27 0.22 2.03
N TYR A 43 -4.00 0.44 1.71
CA TYR A 43 -3.55 1.60 0.94
C TYR A 43 -2.94 1.16 -0.40
N ASN A 44 -2.86 2.09 -1.34
CA ASN A 44 -2.45 1.85 -2.72
C ASN A 44 -0.91 1.66 -2.82
N SER A 45 -0.37 0.69 -2.07
CA SER A 45 1.06 0.41 -2.00
C SER A 45 1.66 -0.06 -3.32
N GLY A 46 0.84 -0.65 -4.18
CA GLY A 46 1.25 -1.16 -5.49
C GLY A 46 1.22 -0.05 -6.53
N ASN A 47 0.02 0.39 -6.89
CA ASN A 47 -0.17 1.26 -8.05
C ASN A 47 0.27 2.71 -7.80
N ILE A 48 0.41 3.13 -6.53
CA ILE A 48 0.95 4.44 -6.17
C ILE A 48 2.28 4.30 -5.43
N GLY A 49 2.35 3.40 -4.43
CA GLY A 49 3.56 3.26 -3.61
C GLY A 49 4.82 2.86 -4.37
N VAL A 50 4.75 1.86 -5.27
CA VAL A 50 5.90 1.46 -6.09
C VAL A 50 6.39 2.60 -6.99
N PRO A 51 5.56 3.19 -7.87
CA PRO A 51 6.02 4.29 -8.74
C PRO A 51 6.53 5.49 -7.95
N LEU A 52 5.87 5.84 -6.84
CA LEU A 52 6.27 6.99 -6.03
C LEU A 52 7.62 6.77 -5.37
N VAL A 53 7.84 5.62 -4.73
CA VAL A 53 9.14 5.30 -4.12
C VAL A 53 10.21 5.26 -5.19
N THR A 54 9.96 4.62 -6.33
CA THR A 54 10.92 4.63 -7.43
C THR A 54 11.25 6.07 -7.85
N LEU A 55 10.24 6.90 -8.11
CA LEU A 55 10.43 8.29 -8.54
C LEU A 55 11.25 9.09 -7.52
N VAL A 56 10.95 8.97 -6.23
CA VAL A 56 11.67 9.70 -5.17
C VAL A 56 13.14 9.29 -5.14
N PHE A 57 13.44 7.99 -5.13
CA PHE A 57 14.82 7.51 -4.99
C PHE A 57 15.60 7.43 -6.31
N SER A 58 14.95 7.72 -7.45
CA SER A 58 15.58 7.92 -8.75
C SER A 58 15.78 9.40 -9.11
N SER A 59 15.49 10.33 -8.21
CA SER A 59 15.57 11.78 -8.43
C SER A 59 16.50 12.44 -7.41
N ASP A 60 16.92 13.67 -7.68
CA ASP A 60 17.68 14.49 -6.71
C ASP A 60 16.94 14.60 -5.37
N PRO A 61 17.63 14.54 -4.22
CA PRO A 61 19.10 14.45 -4.03
C PRO A 61 19.65 13.01 -3.98
N TYR A 62 18.83 12.00 -4.31
CA TYR A 62 19.22 10.59 -4.15
C TYR A 62 20.08 10.07 -5.30
N ILE A 63 20.29 10.90 -6.33
CA ILE A 63 21.27 10.66 -7.38
C ILE A 63 22.65 11.11 -6.87
N ILE A 64 23.60 10.19 -6.82
CA ILE A 64 25.00 10.45 -6.42
C ILE A 64 25.88 10.13 -7.62
N GLU A 65 26.60 11.14 -8.13
CA GLU A 65 27.52 10.98 -9.28
C GLU A 65 26.86 10.33 -10.52
N GLY A 66 25.59 10.67 -10.79
CA GLY A 66 24.82 10.12 -11.91
C GLY A 66 24.29 8.69 -11.70
N SER A 67 24.49 8.11 -10.50
CA SER A 67 23.98 6.79 -10.11
C SER A 67 22.86 6.89 -9.08
N THR A 68 22.03 5.85 -8.95
CA THR A 68 20.90 5.77 -8.01
C THR A 68 21.14 4.73 -6.90
N PRO A 69 22.13 4.95 -6.01
CA PRO A 69 22.62 3.92 -5.08
C PRO A 69 21.56 3.40 -4.09
N TYR A 70 20.50 4.19 -3.85
CA TYR A 70 19.44 3.84 -2.90
C TYR A 70 18.19 3.23 -3.55
N LEU A 71 18.07 3.30 -4.88
CA LEU A 71 16.84 2.96 -5.59
C LEU A 71 16.48 1.48 -5.41
N ASP A 72 17.44 0.57 -5.61
CA ASP A 72 17.18 -0.86 -5.48
C ASP A 72 16.75 -1.26 -4.07
N LEU A 73 17.39 -0.67 -3.05
CA LEU A 73 17.02 -0.87 -1.66
C LEU A 73 15.59 -0.35 -1.40
N ALA A 74 15.29 0.86 -1.87
CA ALA A 74 13.99 1.49 -1.67
C ALA A 74 12.86 0.68 -2.33
N VAL A 75 13.05 0.26 -3.58
CA VAL A 75 12.10 -0.58 -4.31
C VAL A 75 11.93 -1.93 -3.62
N ALA A 76 13.01 -2.57 -3.14
CA ALA A 76 12.91 -3.85 -2.43
C ALA A 76 12.11 -3.73 -1.12
N ILE A 77 12.27 -2.64 -0.37
CA ILE A 77 11.48 -2.35 0.84
C ILE A 77 10.02 -2.14 0.47
N GLN A 78 9.75 -1.34 -0.57
CA GLN A 78 8.39 -1.08 -1.04
C GLN A 78 7.69 -2.35 -1.52
N ILE A 79 8.42 -3.23 -2.24
CA ILE A 79 7.91 -4.55 -2.65
C ILE A 79 7.60 -5.40 -1.41
N THR A 80 8.42 -5.36 -0.37
CA THR A 80 8.15 -6.08 0.89
C THR A 80 6.85 -5.60 1.54
N VAL A 81 6.62 -4.28 1.58
CA VAL A 81 5.36 -3.70 2.08
C VAL A 81 4.18 -4.11 1.17
N LEU A 82 4.36 -4.03 -0.14
CA LEU A 82 3.38 -4.43 -1.14
C LEU A 82 2.96 -5.90 -0.98
N VAL A 83 3.91 -6.79 -0.72
CA VAL A 83 3.65 -8.21 -0.47
C VAL A 83 2.73 -8.39 0.72
N VAL A 84 3.03 -7.74 1.85
CA VAL A 84 2.19 -7.80 3.05
C VAL A 84 0.80 -7.20 2.77
N GLN A 85 0.73 -6.06 2.10
CA GLN A 85 -0.52 -5.39 1.72
C GLN A 85 -1.37 -6.22 0.77
N ASN A 86 -0.77 -6.84 -0.25
CA ASN A 86 -1.49 -7.70 -1.19
C ASN A 86 -2.03 -8.94 -0.50
N ILE A 87 -1.21 -9.65 0.29
CA ILE A 87 -1.66 -10.84 1.01
C ILE A 87 -2.84 -10.47 1.92
N THR A 88 -2.74 -9.38 2.67
CA THR A 88 -3.80 -8.98 3.62
C THR A 88 -5.03 -8.37 2.95
N THR A 89 -4.88 -7.55 1.90
CA THR A 89 -6.02 -7.02 1.12
C THR A 89 -6.78 -8.16 0.45
N ASN A 90 -6.05 -9.10 -0.15
CA ASN A 90 -6.65 -10.21 -0.87
C ASN A 90 -7.27 -11.25 0.06
N THR A 91 -6.86 -11.31 1.32
CA THR A 91 -7.44 -12.19 2.35
C THR A 91 -8.49 -11.45 3.19
N PHE A 92 -8.03 -10.59 4.11
CA PHE A 92 -8.87 -9.86 5.05
C PHE A 92 -9.75 -8.82 4.36
N GLY A 93 -9.29 -8.15 3.30
CA GLY A 93 -10.11 -7.17 2.57
C GLY A 93 -11.36 -7.80 1.95
N PHE A 94 -11.16 -8.91 1.23
CA PHE A 94 -12.26 -9.72 0.68
C PHE A 94 -13.14 -10.34 1.78
N PHE A 95 -12.52 -10.85 2.84
CA PHE A 95 -13.27 -11.43 3.96
C PHE A 95 -14.13 -10.39 4.68
N ASN A 96 -13.61 -9.19 4.94
CA ASN A 96 -14.33 -8.08 5.55
C ASN A 96 -15.51 -7.62 4.71
N ALA A 97 -15.33 -7.48 3.40
CA ALA A 97 -16.43 -7.10 2.50
C ALA A 97 -17.46 -8.22 2.33
N GLY A 98 -17.01 -9.47 2.34
CA GLY A 98 -17.86 -10.66 2.27
C GLY A 98 -18.64 -10.95 3.54
N ARG A 99 -18.21 -10.48 4.72
CA ARG A 99 -18.90 -10.73 5.99
C ARG A 99 -20.35 -10.25 6.01
N ALA A 100 -20.72 -9.28 5.16
CA ALA A 100 -22.10 -8.81 5.06
C ALA A 100 -23.03 -9.78 4.29
N LYS A 101 -22.51 -10.63 3.40
CA LYS A 101 -23.36 -11.42 2.46
C LYS A 101 -22.89 -12.84 2.11
N LEU A 102 -21.60 -13.17 2.17
CA LEU A 102 -21.07 -14.48 1.77
C LEU A 102 -20.69 -15.36 2.97
N HIS A 103 -20.96 -16.65 2.82
CA HIS A 103 -20.45 -17.68 3.71
C HIS A 103 -18.92 -17.81 3.58
N TRP A 104 -18.21 -17.92 4.71
CA TRP A 104 -16.75 -17.84 4.81
C TRP A 104 -15.96 -18.75 3.84
N LYS A 105 -16.52 -19.91 3.47
CA LYS A 105 -15.90 -20.88 2.54
C LYS A 105 -15.70 -20.31 1.13
N ASN A 106 -16.65 -19.52 0.63
CA ASN A 106 -16.57 -18.95 -0.72
C ASN A 106 -15.51 -17.85 -0.81
N SER A 107 -15.37 -17.06 0.26
CA SER A 107 -14.30 -16.06 0.38
C SER A 107 -12.92 -16.72 0.32
N ILE A 108 -12.74 -17.86 1.00
CA ILE A 108 -11.47 -18.61 0.96
C ILE A 108 -11.16 -19.15 -0.43
N LYS A 109 -12.14 -19.72 -1.14
CA LYS A 109 -11.92 -20.21 -2.52
C LYS A 109 -11.44 -19.09 -3.44
N LYS A 110 -11.99 -17.88 -3.29
CA LYS A 110 -11.60 -16.72 -4.09
C LYS A 110 -10.17 -16.27 -3.79
N ILE A 111 -9.78 -16.25 -2.51
CA ILE A 111 -8.40 -15.97 -2.07
C ILE A 111 -7.42 -16.86 -2.85
N PHE A 112 -7.61 -18.19 -2.81
CA PHE A 112 -6.74 -19.15 -3.50
C PHE A 112 -6.73 -19.05 -5.03
N SER A 113 -7.61 -18.27 -5.67
CA SER A 113 -7.54 -18.06 -7.13
C SER A 113 -6.54 -16.97 -7.55
N MET A 114 -5.96 -16.23 -6.59
CA MET A 114 -5.14 -15.05 -6.88
C MET A 114 -3.67 -15.42 -7.16
N PRO A 115 -3.08 -15.05 -8.33
CA PRO A 115 -1.71 -15.43 -8.69
C PRO A 115 -0.65 -15.01 -7.67
N VAL A 116 -0.86 -13.86 -7.02
CA VAL A 116 0.10 -13.29 -6.05
C VAL A 116 0.35 -14.21 -4.85
N ILE A 117 -0.65 -15.02 -4.47
CA ILE A 117 -0.55 -15.98 -3.36
C ILE A 117 0.43 -17.10 -3.67
N TYR A 118 0.61 -17.43 -4.96
CA TYR A 118 1.57 -18.43 -5.41
C TYR A 118 2.92 -17.80 -5.75
N ALA A 119 2.91 -16.64 -6.41
CA ALA A 119 4.13 -16.00 -6.88
C ALA A 119 5.09 -15.62 -5.73
N ILE A 120 4.58 -15.07 -4.62
CA ILE A 120 5.42 -14.58 -3.52
C ILE A 120 6.11 -15.75 -2.78
N PRO A 121 5.39 -16.80 -2.30
CA PRO A 121 6.05 -17.95 -1.69
C PRO A 121 7.01 -18.63 -2.64
N SER A 122 6.64 -18.79 -3.92
CA SER A 122 7.55 -19.39 -4.92
C SER A 122 8.84 -18.58 -5.07
N ALA A 123 8.77 -17.25 -5.16
CA ALA A 123 9.96 -16.41 -5.23
C ALA A 123 10.86 -16.54 -3.97
N LEU A 124 10.26 -16.66 -2.78
CA LEU A 124 11.00 -16.88 -1.54
C LEU A 124 11.66 -18.26 -1.49
N ILE A 125 10.94 -19.32 -1.90
CA ILE A 125 11.47 -20.69 -1.96
C ILE A 125 12.61 -20.76 -2.97
N LEU A 126 12.41 -20.20 -4.16
CA LEU A 126 13.41 -20.15 -5.23
C LEU A 126 14.68 -19.42 -4.78
N LYS A 127 14.56 -18.35 -3.98
CA LYS A 127 15.70 -17.64 -3.40
C LYS A 127 16.51 -18.48 -2.40
N LEU A 128 15.89 -19.47 -1.76
CA LEU A 128 16.58 -20.37 -0.82
C LEU A 128 17.34 -21.50 -1.53
N LEU A 129 17.13 -21.67 -2.84
CA LEU A 129 17.88 -22.64 -3.61
C LEU A 129 19.35 -22.18 -3.74
N PRO A 130 20.30 -23.12 -3.75
CA PRO A 130 21.72 -22.81 -3.89
C PRO A 130 22.12 -22.40 -5.32
N TYR A 131 21.17 -22.36 -6.25
CA TYR A 131 21.40 -22.05 -7.66
C TYR A 131 21.23 -20.56 -7.93
N ASP A 132 22.13 -19.99 -8.73
CA ASP A 132 21.96 -18.64 -9.22
C ASP A 132 20.88 -18.61 -10.32
N LEU A 133 19.68 -18.16 -9.94
CA LEU A 133 18.56 -18.02 -10.86
C LEU A 133 18.75 -16.88 -11.85
N THR A 134 19.80 -16.07 -11.73
CA THR A 134 20.10 -15.03 -12.74
C THR A 134 20.67 -15.60 -14.03
N GLU A 135 21.19 -16.83 -14.00
CA GLU A 135 21.82 -17.48 -15.16
C GLU A 135 20.81 -18.21 -16.06
N ILE A 136 19.56 -18.39 -15.61
CA ILE A 136 18.56 -19.09 -16.42
C ILE A 136 18.12 -18.24 -17.62
N PRO A 137 17.80 -18.84 -18.78
CA PRO A 137 17.48 -18.10 -20.00
C PRO A 137 16.32 -17.09 -19.87
N ILE A 138 15.37 -17.35 -18.97
CA ILE A 138 14.21 -16.47 -18.77
C ILE A 138 14.54 -15.21 -17.96
N TRP A 139 15.68 -15.16 -17.26
CA TRP A 139 16.03 -14.08 -16.36
C TRP A 139 16.15 -12.74 -17.08
N LYS A 140 16.76 -12.71 -18.26
CA LYS A 140 16.85 -11.48 -19.08
C LYS A 140 15.49 -10.92 -19.46
N GLY A 141 14.50 -11.78 -19.74
CA GLY A 141 13.13 -11.36 -19.97
C GLY A 141 12.50 -10.75 -18.71
N LEU A 142 12.75 -11.34 -17.54
CA LEU A 142 12.31 -10.80 -16.25
C LEU A 142 12.97 -9.45 -15.93
N GLU A 143 14.26 -9.28 -16.26
CA GLU A 143 14.97 -8.00 -16.12
C GLU A 143 14.35 -6.90 -16.99
N TYR A 144 14.01 -7.20 -18.25
CA TYR A 144 13.32 -6.22 -19.11
C TYR A 144 11.94 -5.84 -18.57
N ILE A 145 11.14 -6.81 -18.13
CA ILE A 145 9.84 -6.54 -17.49
C ILE A 145 10.02 -5.68 -16.23
N ARG A 146 11.03 -5.99 -15.40
CA ARG A 146 11.38 -5.20 -14.21
C ARG A 146 11.76 -3.77 -14.59
N SER A 147 12.58 -3.57 -15.62
CA SER A 147 13.02 -2.23 -16.05
C SER A 147 11.86 -1.36 -16.56
N GLY A 148 10.90 -1.95 -17.26
CA GLY A 148 9.68 -1.25 -17.72
C GLY A 148 8.67 -0.95 -16.62
N LEU A 149 8.83 -1.53 -15.42
CA LEU A 149 7.91 -1.36 -14.30
C LEU A 149 7.73 0.11 -13.93
N ILE A 150 8.80 0.92 -13.98
CA ILE A 150 8.77 2.34 -13.62
C ILE A 150 7.81 3.10 -14.56
N SER A 151 8.01 2.95 -15.87
CA SER A 151 7.20 3.62 -16.89
C SER A 151 5.74 3.20 -16.80
N LEU A 152 5.48 1.90 -16.68
CA LEU A 152 4.13 1.38 -16.51
C LEU A 152 3.49 1.92 -15.23
N ALA A 153 4.23 1.91 -14.11
CA ALA A 153 3.73 2.36 -12.84
C ALA A 153 3.37 3.87 -12.87
N LEU A 154 4.22 4.73 -13.44
CA LEU A 154 3.93 6.16 -13.60
C LEU A 154 2.76 6.43 -14.55
N ILE A 155 2.64 5.68 -15.66
CA ILE A 155 1.48 5.76 -16.55
C ILE A 155 0.20 5.35 -15.81
N THR A 156 0.23 4.27 -15.03
CA THR A 156 -0.95 3.84 -14.27
C THR A 156 -1.36 4.84 -13.19
N LEU A 157 -0.40 5.55 -12.58
CA LEU A 157 -0.67 6.67 -11.68
C LEU A 157 -1.39 7.81 -12.43
N GLY A 158 -0.89 8.20 -13.60
CA GLY A 158 -1.53 9.22 -14.45
C GLY A 158 -2.96 8.86 -14.89
N VAL A 159 -3.18 7.61 -15.31
CA VAL A 159 -4.51 7.10 -15.69
C VAL A 159 -5.47 7.06 -14.50
N GLN A 160 -4.99 6.71 -13.30
CA GLN A 160 -5.81 6.76 -12.08
C GLN A 160 -6.22 8.20 -11.76
N LEU A 161 -5.30 9.16 -11.88
CA LEU A 161 -5.61 10.59 -11.67
C LEU A 161 -6.65 11.09 -12.69
N SER A 162 -6.58 10.68 -13.97
CA SER A 162 -7.52 11.16 -14.99
C SER A 162 -8.93 10.59 -14.90
N ARG A 163 -9.10 9.38 -14.35
CA ARG A 163 -10.42 8.72 -14.18
C ARG A 163 -11.13 9.05 -12.87
N THR A 164 -10.53 9.89 -12.04
CA THR A 164 -11.02 10.26 -10.72
C THR A 164 -12.12 11.34 -10.85
N ASN A 165 -13.40 10.93 -10.91
CA ASN A 165 -14.56 11.84 -11.02
C ASN A 165 -14.84 12.58 -9.71
N PHE A 166 -14.68 13.90 -9.69
CA PHE A 166 -14.89 14.70 -8.48
C PHE A 166 -16.35 14.65 -7.99
N GLN A 167 -16.56 14.03 -6.82
CA GLN A 167 -17.83 14.10 -6.09
C GLN A 167 -17.52 14.51 -4.65
N PHE A 168 -18.34 15.40 -4.08
CA PHE A 168 -18.28 15.71 -2.65
C PHE A 168 -18.60 14.44 -1.87
N GLY A 169 -17.62 13.91 -1.15
CA GLY A 169 -17.80 12.66 -0.43
C GLY A 169 -18.60 12.81 0.85
N SER A 170 -19.09 11.70 1.37
CA SER A 170 -19.70 11.65 2.70
C SER A 170 -18.74 12.10 3.81
N LYS A 171 -19.27 12.63 4.93
CA LYS A 171 -18.46 12.98 6.12
C LYS A 171 -17.53 11.84 6.55
N ASP A 172 -18.00 10.60 6.46
CA ASP A 172 -17.21 9.42 6.83
C ASP A 172 -16.04 9.17 5.88
N ALA A 173 -16.17 9.50 4.59
CA ALA A 173 -15.09 9.40 3.62
C ALA A 173 -13.98 10.39 3.96
N TYR A 174 -14.31 11.63 4.32
CA TYR A 174 -13.32 12.60 4.80
C TYR A 174 -12.63 12.16 6.10
N ILE A 175 -13.37 11.56 7.05
CA ILE A 175 -12.80 11.00 8.27
C ILE A 175 -11.79 9.88 7.93
N ALA A 176 -12.18 8.94 7.07
CA ALA A 176 -11.29 7.88 6.60
C ALA A 176 -10.04 8.44 5.90
N SER A 177 -10.22 9.46 5.07
CA SER A 177 -9.11 10.13 4.39
C SER A 177 -8.15 10.81 5.36
N PHE A 178 -8.65 11.49 6.39
CA PHE A 178 -7.82 12.12 7.41
C PHE A 178 -7.01 11.09 8.19
N ILE A 179 -7.66 10.02 8.67
CA ILE A 179 -6.97 8.92 9.35
C ILE A 179 -5.92 8.31 8.42
N ARG A 180 -6.23 8.21 7.13
CA ARG A 180 -5.32 7.57 6.20
C ARG A 180 -4.08 8.40 5.94
N LEU A 181 -4.28 9.62 5.46
CA LEU A 181 -3.22 10.48 4.95
C LEU A 181 -2.39 11.12 6.05
N LEU A 182 -2.95 11.36 7.24
CA LEU A 182 -2.21 11.91 8.38
C LEU A 182 -1.93 10.85 9.45
N GLY A 183 -2.92 10.02 9.77
CA GLY A 183 -2.74 8.95 10.75
C GLY A 183 -1.74 7.89 10.27
N GLY A 184 -1.71 7.55 8.98
CA GLY A 184 -0.74 6.61 8.39
C GLY A 184 0.71 6.96 8.62
N PRO A 185 1.19 8.11 8.12
CA PRO A 185 2.57 8.55 8.34
C PRO A 185 2.87 8.80 9.83
N THR A 186 1.89 9.20 10.64
CA THR A 186 2.08 9.36 12.10
C THR A 186 2.34 8.01 12.78
N ILE A 187 1.53 6.99 12.48
CA ILE A 187 1.74 5.62 12.99
C ILE A 187 3.09 5.10 12.52
N ALA A 188 3.43 5.32 11.25
CA ALA A 188 4.70 4.90 10.69
C ALA A 188 5.88 5.56 11.41
N PHE A 189 5.84 6.88 11.64
CA PHE A 189 6.87 7.59 12.37
C PHE A 189 7.10 7.01 13.77
N ILE A 190 6.01 6.76 14.53
CA ILE A 190 6.09 6.17 15.87
C ILE A 190 6.74 4.78 15.81
N LEU A 191 6.25 3.91 14.91
CA LEU A 191 6.79 2.56 14.76
C LEU A 191 8.24 2.56 14.27
N ILE A 192 8.61 3.48 13.38
CA ILE A 192 9.99 3.64 12.90
C ILE A 192 10.92 3.93 14.07
N LYS A 193 10.54 4.85 14.96
CA LYS A 193 11.32 5.19 16.16
C LYS A 193 11.41 4.03 17.13
N ILE A 194 10.30 3.34 17.41
CA ILE A 194 10.27 2.18 18.33
C ILE A 194 11.11 1.02 17.81
N MET A 195 11.07 0.75 16.50
CA MET A 195 11.80 -0.36 15.88
C MET A 195 13.25 0.00 15.52
N GLY A 196 13.65 1.25 15.72
CA GLY A 196 15.02 1.74 15.46
C GLY A 196 15.40 1.78 13.98
N PHE A 197 14.45 2.02 13.07
CA PHE A 197 14.79 2.21 11.66
C PHE A 197 15.39 3.61 11.43
N SER A 198 16.36 3.69 10.53
CA SER A 198 17.05 4.94 10.15
C SER A 198 17.33 4.99 8.64
N GLY A 199 17.73 6.17 8.18
CA GLY A 199 18.11 6.42 6.79
C GLY A 199 17.03 6.05 5.77
N ILE A 200 17.45 5.47 4.64
CA ILE A 200 16.57 5.12 3.52
C ILE A 200 15.42 4.20 3.95
N ILE A 201 15.67 3.26 4.86
CA ILE A 201 14.62 2.34 5.32
C ILE A 201 13.49 3.10 6.00
N ALA A 202 13.82 4.02 6.90
CA ALA A 202 12.85 4.84 7.59
C ALA A 202 12.07 5.75 6.61
N GLN A 203 12.78 6.37 5.66
CA GLN A 203 12.14 7.22 4.66
C GLN A 203 11.13 6.46 3.81
N VAL A 204 11.53 5.29 3.27
CA VAL A 204 10.65 4.47 2.42
C VAL A 204 9.42 4.02 3.20
N LEU A 205 9.59 3.55 4.44
CA LEU A 205 8.48 3.11 5.28
C LEU A 205 7.49 4.25 5.59
N MET A 206 8.00 5.45 5.88
CA MET A 206 7.17 6.62 6.14
C MET A 206 6.43 7.09 4.88
N ILE A 207 7.09 7.13 3.72
CA ILE A 207 6.48 7.48 2.44
C ILE A 207 5.43 6.43 2.04
N SER A 208 5.77 5.14 2.11
CA SER A 208 4.90 4.02 1.74
C SER A 208 3.56 4.01 2.45
N THR A 209 3.54 4.42 3.72
CA THR A 209 2.35 4.43 4.58
C THR A 209 1.50 5.70 4.46
N SER A 210 1.99 6.68 3.68
CA SER A 210 1.29 7.95 3.41
C SER A 210 0.52 7.97 2.09
N VAL A 211 0.64 6.91 1.28
CA VAL A 211 -0.11 6.75 0.04
C VAL A 211 -1.61 6.58 0.31
N PRO A 212 -2.48 6.97 -0.64
CA PRO A 212 -3.92 6.99 -0.41
C PRO A 212 -4.53 5.59 -0.29
N THR A 213 -5.83 5.53 0.02
CA THR A 213 -6.59 4.28 0.11
C THR A 213 -6.51 3.48 -1.19
N SER A 214 -6.44 2.15 -1.08
CA SER A 214 -6.31 1.26 -2.23
C SER A 214 -7.57 1.24 -3.11
N VAL A 215 -7.39 1.39 -4.42
CA VAL A 215 -8.45 1.22 -5.43
C VAL A 215 -9.10 -0.17 -5.33
N ASN A 216 -8.33 -1.20 -4.95
CA ASN A 216 -8.85 -2.55 -4.75
C ASN A 216 -9.95 -2.59 -3.68
N THR A 217 -9.93 -1.69 -2.68
CA THR A 217 -11.00 -1.65 -1.67
C THR A 217 -12.34 -1.24 -2.25
N ALA A 218 -12.37 -0.33 -3.24
CA ALA A 218 -13.58 0.04 -3.96
C ALA A 218 -14.08 -1.10 -4.86
N LEU A 219 -13.17 -1.78 -5.58
CA LEU A 219 -13.53 -2.94 -6.40
C LEU A 219 -14.12 -4.07 -5.56
N ILE A 220 -13.50 -4.36 -4.40
CA ILE A 220 -14.00 -5.34 -3.43
C ILE A 220 -15.39 -4.90 -2.90
N ALA A 221 -15.59 -3.62 -2.60
CA ALA A 221 -16.88 -3.11 -2.15
C ALA A 221 -17.98 -3.24 -3.21
N VAL A 222 -17.66 -3.06 -4.49
CA VAL A 222 -18.57 -3.27 -5.62
C VAL A 222 -18.90 -4.76 -5.78
N GLU A 223 -17.89 -5.61 -5.83
CA GLU A 223 -18.04 -7.07 -5.99
C GLU A 223 -18.98 -7.68 -4.92
N TYR A 224 -18.88 -7.20 -3.68
CA TYR A 224 -19.69 -7.69 -2.56
C TYR A 224 -20.92 -6.83 -2.26
N ASN A 225 -21.16 -5.77 -3.05
CA ASN A 225 -22.19 -4.77 -2.82
C ASN A 225 -22.25 -4.33 -1.35
N ASN A 226 -21.10 -3.87 -0.84
CA ASN A 226 -20.87 -3.40 0.53
C ASN A 226 -20.42 -1.93 0.54
N HIS A 227 -21.37 -1.00 0.53
CA HIS A 227 -21.13 0.45 0.44
C HIS A 227 -20.14 0.87 -0.67
N PRO A 228 -20.37 0.46 -1.94
CA PRO A 228 -19.47 0.76 -3.06
C PRO A 228 -19.25 2.26 -3.26
N ASP A 229 -20.28 3.08 -3.08
CA ASP A 229 -20.18 4.54 -3.25
C ASP A 229 -19.24 5.16 -2.22
N TYR A 230 -19.35 4.75 -0.95
CA TYR A 230 -18.46 5.23 0.11
C TYR A 230 -17.00 4.82 -0.16
N ALA A 231 -16.77 3.57 -0.55
CA ALA A 231 -15.41 3.08 -0.82
C ALA A 231 -14.79 3.85 -2.01
N SER A 232 -15.57 4.05 -3.07
CA SER A 232 -15.15 4.81 -4.26
C SER A 232 -14.86 6.28 -3.93
N GLN A 233 -15.74 6.93 -3.17
CA GLN A 233 -15.53 8.31 -2.68
C GLN A 233 -14.28 8.42 -1.80
N THR A 234 -14.02 7.43 -0.94
CA THR A 234 -12.84 7.47 -0.05
C THR A 234 -11.55 7.33 -0.84
N VAL A 235 -11.51 6.44 -1.84
CA VAL A 235 -10.38 6.31 -2.77
C VAL A 235 -10.15 7.62 -3.52
N LEU A 236 -11.22 8.23 -4.03
CA LEU A 236 -11.16 9.51 -4.74
C LEU A 236 -10.58 10.64 -3.86
N ILE A 237 -11.18 10.87 -2.70
CA ILE A 237 -10.79 11.93 -1.77
C ILE A 237 -9.34 11.73 -1.29
N THR A 238 -8.97 10.50 -0.92
CA THR A 238 -7.59 10.23 -0.49
C THR A 238 -6.61 10.48 -1.62
N THR A 239 -6.93 10.10 -2.85
CA THR A 239 -6.04 10.30 -4.01
C THR A 239 -5.82 11.78 -4.28
N ILE A 240 -6.88 12.60 -4.24
CA ILE A 240 -6.77 14.05 -4.45
C ILE A 240 -5.94 14.70 -3.34
N PHE A 241 -6.30 14.47 -2.07
CA PHE A 241 -5.55 15.07 -0.96
C PHE A 241 -4.13 14.53 -0.84
N SER A 242 -3.87 13.30 -1.31
CA SER A 242 -2.51 12.74 -1.29
C SER A 242 -1.52 13.54 -2.13
N ALA A 243 -1.95 14.26 -3.17
CA ALA A 243 -1.06 15.11 -3.95
C ALA A 243 -0.33 16.15 -3.05
N ILE A 244 -1.04 16.67 -2.04
CA ILE A 244 -0.49 17.64 -1.07
C ILE A 244 0.21 16.91 0.08
N THR A 245 -0.41 15.87 0.65
CA THR A 245 0.13 15.22 1.84
C THR A 245 1.40 14.40 1.53
N LEU A 246 1.48 13.76 0.36
CA LEU A 246 2.68 13.00 -0.05
C LEU A 246 3.90 13.90 -0.14
N SER A 247 3.77 15.05 -0.80
CA SER A 247 4.86 16.03 -0.92
C SER A 247 5.39 16.45 0.46
N SER A 248 4.47 16.70 1.39
CA SER A 248 4.80 17.06 2.78
C SER A 248 5.50 15.91 3.51
N VAL A 249 5.00 14.67 3.38
CA VAL A 249 5.58 13.49 4.03
C VAL A 249 6.96 13.15 3.46
N ILE A 250 7.15 13.26 2.15
CA ILE A 250 8.46 13.05 1.50
C ILE A 250 9.49 14.04 2.04
N TYR A 251 9.13 15.32 2.13
CA TYR A 251 9.98 16.36 2.70
C TYR A 251 10.31 16.08 4.18
N LEU A 252 9.30 15.75 5.00
CA LEU A 252 9.49 15.43 6.42
C LEU A 252 10.34 14.18 6.61
N ALA A 253 10.11 13.12 5.83
CA ALA A 253 10.89 11.89 5.89
C ALA A 253 12.38 12.16 5.67
N ARG A 254 12.72 13.03 4.71
CA ARG A 254 14.10 13.44 4.44
C ARG A 254 14.75 14.15 5.64
N ILE A 255 14.03 15.09 6.26
CA ILE A 255 14.56 15.87 7.39
C ILE A 255 14.71 15.00 8.65
N ILE A 256 13.71 14.18 8.93
CA ILE A 256 13.66 13.39 10.16
C ILE A 256 14.63 12.21 10.11
N PHE A 257 14.87 11.66 8.91
CA PHE A 257 15.74 10.51 8.69
C PHE A 257 16.79 10.85 7.63
N PRO A 258 17.77 11.71 7.96
CA PRO A 258 18.82 12.08 7.02
C PRO A 258 19.66 10.87 6.61
N VAL A 259 20.08 10.87 5.35
CA VAL A 259 20.94 9.85 4.72
C VAL A 259 22.26 10.46 4.27
N VAL A 260 22.24 11.78 4.04
CA VAL A 260 23.36 12.67 3.75
C VAL A 260 23.50 13.62 4.92
#